data_AF-A0A0V0GDD0-F1
#
_entry.id   AF-A0A0V0GDD0-F1
#
_cell.length_a   1.000
_cell.length_b   1.000
_cell.length_c   1.000
_cell.angle_alpha   90.00
_cell.angle_beta   90.00
_cell.angle_gamma   90.00
#
_symmetry.space_group_name_H-M   'P 1'
#
loop_
_entity.id
_entity.type
_entity.pdbx_description
1 polymer ?
#
loop_
_entity_poly.entity_id
_entity_poly.type
_entity_poly.pdbx_seq_one_letter_code
_entity_poly.pdbx_strand_id
1 'polypeptide(L)' 'MISEGVRPDCWSYNTILASHCDHNEVNLAHRLVSRMEQNNCLPDKHTYNMLLKMLIRVGRFDRVEK' A
#
# COMPACT_ATOMS: atom_id res chain seq x y z
N MET A 1 13.79 2.60 -11.06
CA MET A 1 13.80 3.14 -9.68
C MET A 1 14.65 2.27 -8.77
N ILE A 2 14.19 1.08 -8.37
CA ILE A 2 14.97 0.20 -7.47
C ILE A 2 16.18 -0.44 -8.18
N SER A 3 16.05 -0.81 -9.46
CA SER A 3 17.16 -1.33 -10.28
C SER A 3 18.29 -0.32 -10.49
N GLU A 4 17.96 0.97 -10.41
CA GLU A 4 18.90 2.09 -10.61
C GLU A 4 19.50 2.60 -9.29
N GLY A 5 19.27 1.89 -8.18
CA GLY A 5 19.74 2.31 -6.84
C GLY A 5 18.97 3.48 -6.22
N VAL A 6 17.90 3.97 -6.87
CA VAL A 6 17.06 5.05 -6.35
C VAL A 6 16.08 4.48 -5.32
N ARG A 7 16.19 4.95 -4.08
CA ARG A 7 15.28 4.57 -2.99
C ARG A 7 13.89 5.18 -3.21
N PRO A 8 12.83 4.37 -3.32
CA PRO A 8 11.47 4.88 -3.36
C PRO A 8 11.12 5.61 -2.07
N ASP A 9 10.36 6.69 -2.21
CA ASP A 9 9.74 7.40 -1.11
C ASP A 9 8.28 7.00 -0.92
N CYS A 10 7.62 7.58 0.09
CA CYS A 10 6.23 7.28 0.41
C CYS A 10 5.30 7.56 -0.78
N TRP A 11 5.54 8.64 -1.53
CA TRP A 11 4.77 9.00 -2.71
C TRP A 11 4.86 7.97 -3.82
N SER A 12 6.07 7.49 -4.10
CA SER A 12 6.30 6.45 -5.11
C SER A 12 5.53 5.17 -4.78
N TYR A 13 5.57 4.74 -3.52
CA TYR A 13 4.79 3.58 -3.07
C TYR A 13 3.29 3.82 -3.10
N ASN A 14 2.83 4.98 -2.61
CA ASN A 14 1.42 5.34 -2.60
C ASN A 14 0.82 5.40 -4.00
N THR A 15 1.61 5.79 -5.01
CA THR A 15 1.19 5.78 -6.41
C THR A 15 0.88 4.35 -6.90
N ILE A 16 1.76 3.40 -6.61
CA ILE A 16 1.54 1.98 -6.98
C ILE A 16 0.40 1.38 -6.14
N LEU A 17 0.32 1.75 -4.86
CA LEU A 17 -0.73 1.29 -3.96
C LEU A 17 -2.11 1.73 -4.45
N ALA A 18 -2.26 2.97 -4.93
CA ALA A 18 -3.50 3.47 -5.50
C ALA A 18 -3.98 2.58 -6.66
N SER A 19 -3.07 2.18 -7.56
CA SER A 19 -3.38 1.24 -8.64
C SER A 19 -3.90 -0.10 -8.11
N HIS A 20 -3.23 -0.70 -7.12
CA HIS A 20 -3.72 -1.95 -6.53
C HIS A 20 -5.08 -1.79 -5.84
N CYS A 21 -5.32 -0.65 -5.19
CA CYS A 21 -6.61 -0.33 -4.57
C CYS A 21 -7.73 -0.20 -5.61
N ASP A 22 -7.48 0.42 -6.76
CA ASP A 22 -8.48 0.58 -7.82
C ASP A 22 -8.87 -0.75 -8.47
N HIS A 23 -7.92 -1.69 -8.55
CA HIS A 23 -8.13 -3.04 -9.07
C HIS A 23 -8.58 -4.05 -7.98
N ASN A 24 -8.82 -3.60 -6.74
CA ASN A 24 -9.19 -4.45 -5.60
C ASN A 24 -8.19 -5.59 -5.32
N GLU A 25 -6.91 -5.38 -5.62
CA GLU A 25 -5.86 -6.38 -5.47
C GLU A 25 -5.32 -6.42 -4.04
N VAL A 26 -6.19 -6.79 -3.08
CA VAL A 26 -5.92 -6.69 -1.63
C VAL A 26 -4.58 -7.31 -1.21
N ASN A 27 -4.25 -8.50 -1.71
CA ASN A 27 -3.01 -9.17 -1.35
C ASN A 27 -1.75 -8.46 -1.90
N LEU A 28 -1.84 -7.87 -3.10
CA LEU A 28 -0.74 -7.10 -3.68
C LEU A 28 -0.55 -5.78 -2.93
N ALA A 29 -1.65 -5.09 -2.61
CA ALA A 29 -1.65 -3.88 -1.81
C ALA A 29 -0.97 -4.11 -0.43
N HIS A 30 -1.33 -5.18 0.28
CA HIS A 30 -0.68 -5.53 1.55
C HIS A 30 0.81 -5.82 1.39
N ARG A 31 1.20 -6.63 0.39
CA ARG A 31 2.62 -6.92 0.13
C ARG A 31 3.43 -5.65 -0.16
N LEU A 32 2.83 -4.68 -0.85
CA LEU A 32 3.48 -3.42 -1.16
C LEU A 32 3.75 -2.59 0.11
N VAL A 33 2.79 -2.58 1.05
CA VAL A 33 2.96 -1.90 2.35
C VAL A 33 4.03 -2.60 3.21
N SER A 34 4.05 -3.93 3.25
CA SER A 34 5.15 -4.64 3.93
C SER A 34 6.51 -4.35 3.28
N ARG A 35 6.55 -4.19 1.96
CA ARG A 35 7.77 -3.81 1.23
C ARG A 35 8.20 -2.38 1.55
N MET A 36 7.27 -1.45 1.77
CA MET A 36 7.57 -0.09 2.25
C MET A 36 8.39 -0.16 3.53
N GLU A 37 7.87 -0.87 4.54
CA GLU A 37 8.50 -1.04 5.85
C GLU A 37 9.87 -1.70 5.75
N GLN A 38 10.00 -2.78 4.97
CA GLN A 38 11.28 -3.46 4.71
C GLN A 38 12.34 -2.55 4.08
N ASN A 39 11.91 -1.53 3.33
CA ASN A 39 12.80 -0.55 2.72
C ASN A 39 13.02 0.70 3.61
N ASN A 40 12.64 0.63 4.89
CA ASN A 40 12.69 1.75 5.84
C ASN A 40 11.88 2.98 5.37
N CYS A 41 10.84 2.76 4.57
CA CYS A 41 9.89 3.78 4.17
C CYS A 41 8.59 3.53 4.92
N LEU A 42 8.31 4.32 5.96
CA LEU A 42 7.14 4.07 6.80
C LEU A 42 5.85 4.47 6.07
N PRO A 43 4.83 3.60 6.07
CA PRO A 43 3.48 3.95 5.65
C PRO A 43 2.97 5.18 6.41
N ASP A 44 2.24 6.05 5.74
CA ASP A 44 1.64 7.23 6.37
C ASP A 44 0.11 7.12 6.46
N LYS A 45 -0.52 8.16 7.00
CA LYS A 45 -1.99 8.25 7.08
C LYS A 45 -2.66 8.08 5.73
N HIS A 46 -2.03 8.51 4.64
CA HIS A 46 -2.58 8.40 3.30
C HIS A 46 -2.54 6.95 2.82
N THR A 47 -1.43 6.25 3.07
CA THR A 47 -1.26 4.81 2.82
C THR A 47 -2.38 3.99 3.46
N TYR A 48 -2.61 4.15 4.76
CA TYR A 48 -3.65 3.40 5.47
C TYR A 48 -5.07 3.79 5.06
N ASN A 49 -5.32 5.07 4.78
CA ASN A 49 -6.63 5.52 4.29
C ASN A 49 -6.99 4.88 2.94
N MET A 50 -6.01 4.68 2.05
CA MET A 50 -6.25 3.99 0.77
C MET A 50 -6.59 2.51 0.99
N LEU A 51 -5.87 1.82 1.87
CA LEU A 51 -6.15 0.42 2.21
C LEU A 51 -7.55 0.26 2.83
N LEU A 52 -7.90 1.11 3.79
CA LEU A 52 -9.21 1.06 4.45
C LEU A 52 -10.34 1.25 3.44
N LYS A 53 -10.23 2.24 2.55
CA LYS A 53 -11.22 2.48 1.49
C LYS A 53 -11.40 1.27 0.58
N MET A 54 -10.30 0.63 0.18
CA MET A 54 -10.33 -0.59 -0.64
C MET A 54 -11.00 -1.74 0.12
N LEU A 55 -10.60 -2.01 1.37
CA LEU A 55 -11.15 -3.12 2.15
C LEU A 55 -12.66 -2.97 2.38
N ILE A 56 -13.14 -1.75 2.64
CA ILE A 56 -14.57 -1.43 2.72
C ILE A 56 -15.26 -1.73 1.39
N ARG A 57 -14.69 -1.31 0.24
CA ARG A 57 -15.26 -1.58 -1.09
C ARG A 57 -15.37 -3.07 -1.40
N VAL A 58 -14.39 -3.87 -1.00
CA VAL A 58 -14.37 -5.32 -1.26
C VAL A 58 -15.25 -6.10 -0.25
N GLY A 59 -15.73 -5.44 0.81
CA GLY A 59 -16.50 -6.09 1.88
C GLY A 59 -15.65 -7.03 2.76
N ARG A 60 -14.33 -6.83 2.77
CA ARG A 60 -13.35 -7.63 3.53
C ARG A 60 -13.04 -6.93 4.85
N PHE A 61 -13.97 -7.05 5.81
CA PHE A 61 -13.83 -6.48 7.15
C PHE A 61 -12.90 -7.30 8.07
N ASP A 62 -12.51 -8.50 7.65
CA ASP A 62 -11.63 -9.43 8.36
C ASP A 62 -10.17 -8.96 8.47
N ARG A 63 -9.76 -7.92 7.74
CA ARG A 63 -8.37 -7.44 7.67
C ARG A 63 -8.16 -5.99 8.12
N VAL A 64 -9.18 -5.37 8.71
CA VAL A 64 -9.01 -4.04 9.32
C VAL A 64 -8.47 -4.24 10.74
N GLU A 65 -7.16 -4.45 10.86
CA GLU A 65 -6.49 -4.45 12.17
C GLU A 65 -6.02 -3.04 12.56
N LYS A 66 -6.11 -2.78 13.87
CA LYS A 66 -5.91 -1.49 14.55
C LYS A 66 -4.48 -0.96 14.45
#